data_AF-A0A822GL98-F1
#
_entry.id   AF-A0A822GL98-F1
#
_cell.length_a   1.000
_cell.length_b   1.000
_cell.length_c   1.000
_cell.angle_alpha   90.00
_cell.angle_beta   90.00
_cell.angle_gamma   90.00
#
_symmetry.space_group_name_H-M   'P 1'
#
loop_
_entity.id
_entity.type
_entity.pdbx_description
1 polymer ?
#
loop_
_entity_poly.entity_id
_entity_poly.type
_entity_poly.pdbx_seq_one_letter_code
_entity_poly.pdbx_strand_id
1 'polypeptide(L)'
;MVFYVVFLESGKENRLCKLIHLTHLLLIQSSVDSKSLQELLQSSPNLFDLNIHSTSLHSLLEQQSICHLFEERITHLYIFIIYSDVFEQVTTTISRLSSIFKRLKHLYINIPMSDKSFESVILSIFNQLTQWSSLISLEIYGLSEKFQDSIRQWLRNNSPFNDSDSFISEYPKRTFKLWL
;
A
#
# COMPACT_ATOMS: atom_id res chain seq x y z
N MET A 1 -6.78 -15.53 -13.01
CA MET A 1 -6.94 -14.76 -11.76
C MET A 1 -8.27 -15.17 -11.16
N VAL A 2 -8.26 -15.89 -10.03
CA VAL A 2 -9.49 -16.30 -9.33
C VAL A 2 -9.80 -15.21 -8.30
N PHE A 3 -10.99 -14.64 -8.36
CA PHE A 3 -11.44 -13.64 -7.38
C PHE A 3 -12.22 -14.37 -6.28
N TYR A 4 -11.74 -14.29 -5.05
CA TYR A 4 -12.51 -14.71 -3.89
C TYR A 4 -13.26 -13.49 -3.38
N VAL A 5 -14.60 -13.53 -3.45
CA VAL A 5 -15.44 -12.55 -2.77
C VAL A 5 -15.80 -13.14 -1.42
N VAL A 6 -15.14 -12.67 -0.36
CA VAL A 6 -15.47 -13.05 1.02
C VAL A 6 -16.35 -11.96 1.60
N PHE A 7 -17.59 -12.31 1.94
CA PHE A 7 -18.48 -11.44 2.69
C PHE A 7 -18.24 -11.67 4.19
N LEU A 8 -17.69 -10.67 4.85
CA LEU A 8 -17.57 -10.66 6.30
C LEU A 8 -18.78 -9.91 6.87
N GLU A 9 -19.74 -10.64 7.43
CA GLU A 9 -20.86 -10.04 8.15
C GLU A 9 -20.40 -9.61 9.54
N SER A 10 -20.56 -8.33 9.85
CA SER A 10 -20.27 -7.78 11.17
C SER A 10 -21.22 -8.38 12.22
N GLY A 11 -20.67 -8.80 13.36
CA GLY A 11 -21.46 -9.27 14.52
C GLY A 11 -21.80 -10.76 14.54
N LYS A 12 -21.29 -11.58 13.62
CA LYS A 12 -21.37 -13.05 13.67
C LYS A 12 -19.99 -13.69 13.79
N GLU A 13 -19.89 -14.83 14.47
CA GLU A 13 -18.66 -15.64 14.45
C GLU A 13 -18.43 -16.19 13.05
N ASN A 14 -17.50 -15.60 12.31
CA ASN A 14 -17.12 -16.06 10.98
C ASN A 14 -16.05 -17.15 11.11
N ARG A 15 -16.46 -18.42 11.28
CA ARG A 15 -15.51 -19.55 11.27
C ARG A 15 -15.02 -19.81 9.85
N LEU A 16 -13.99 -19.07 9.44
CA LEU A 16 -13.34 -19.27 8.15
C LEU A 16 -12.44 -20.51 8.20
N CYS A 17 -12.60 -21.39 7.22
CA CYS A 17 -11.62 -22.45 6.94
C CYS A 17 -10.32 -21.81 6.41
N LYS A 18 -9.20 -22.54 6.44
CA LYS A 18 -7.93 -22.06 5.85
C LYS A 18 -8.11 -21.73 4.36
N LEU A 19 -7.94 -20.46 4.01
CA LEU A 19 -7.99 -19.89 2.67
C LEU A 19 -6.59 -19.86 2.04
N ILE A 20 -5.97 -21.05 1.87
CA ILE A 20 -4.58 -21.16 1.40
C ILE A 20 -4.33 -20.60 -0.01
N HIS A 21 -5.38 -20.41 -0.81
CA HIS A 21 -5.28 -19.85 -2.16
C HIS A 21 -5.55 -18.35 -2.22
N LEU A 22 -5.98 -17.74 -1.11
CA LEU A 22 -6.17 -16.29 -1.05
C LEU A 22 -4.78 -15.62 -0.96
N THR A 23 -4.38 -15.01 -2.08
CA THR A 23 -3.09 -14.35 -2.26
C THR A 23 -3.22 -12.84 -2.42
N HIS A 24 -4.40 -12.39 -2.86
CA HIS A 24 -4.76 -11.00 -3.10
C HIS A 24 -6.04 -10.64 -2.35
N LEU A 25 -6.05 -9.51 -1.65
CA LEU A 25 -7.21 -8.98 -0.93
C LEU A 25 -7.45 -7.52 -1.33
N LEU A 26 -8.67 -7.23 -1.77
CA LEU A 26 -9.13 -5.87 -2.09
C LEU A 26 -10.20 -5.44 -1.08
N LEU A 27 -9.91 -4.39 -0.31
CA LEU A 27 -10.79 -3.78 0.68
C LEU A 27 -11.29 -2.43 0.19
N ILE A 28 -12.52 -2.40 -0.32
CA ILE A 28 -13.13 -1.24 -1.00
C ILE A 28 -13.94 -0.34 -0.04
N GLN A 29 -14.30 -0.82 1.17
CA GLN A 29 -15.18 -0.09 2.10
C GLN A 29 -14.51 0.31 3.42
N SER A 30 -15.04 1.39 4.00
CA SER A 30 -14.52 2.18 5.12
C SER A 30 -14.79 1.62 6.52
N SER A 31 -15.52 0.51 6.67
CA SER A 31 -15.79 -0.08 7.97
C SER A 31 -15.69 -1.60 7.93
N VAL A 32 -14.48 -2.10 7.69
CA VAL A 32 -14.23 -3.53 7.92
C VAL A 32 -14.13 -3.72 9.43
N ASP A 33 -14.96 -4.59 9.99
CA ASP A 33 -14.81 -5.00 11.37
C ASP A 33 -13.43 -5.63 11.56
N SER A 34 -12.64 -5.02 12.44
CA SER A 34 -11.29 -5.45 12.77
C SER A 34 -11.17 -6.91 13.15
N LYS A 35 -12.13 -7.43 13.93
CA LYS A 35 -12.11 -8.82 14.36
C LYS A 35 -12.29 -9.74 13.17
N SER A 36 -13.28 -9.46 12.32
CA SER A 36 -13.53 -10.19 11.09
C SER A 36 -12.34 -10.13 10.12
N LEU A 37 -11.69 -8.97 9.99
CA LEU A 37 -10.47 -8.87 9.16
C LEU A 37 -9.32 -9.66 9.74
N GLN A 38 -9.12 -9.61 11.05
CA GLN A 38 -8.08 -10.40 11.71
C GLN A 38 -8.32 -11.90 11.50
N GLU A 39 -9.55 -12.38 11.63
CA GLU A 39 -9.93 -13.77 11.34
C GLU A 39 -9.66 -14.14 9.87
N LEU A 40 -9.96 -13.24 8.93
CA LEU A 40 -9.66 -13.42 7.50
C LEU A 40 -8.15 -13.52 7.25
N LEU A 41 -7.37 -12.60 7.81
CA LEU A 41 -5.92 -12.59 7.67
C LEU A 41 -5.31 -13.85 8.30
N GLN A 42 -5.76 -14.27 9.48
CA GLN A 42 -5.31 -15.50 10.13
C GLN A 42 -5.62 -16.74 9.29
N SER A 43 -6.80 -16.76 8.66
CA SER A 43 -7.23 -17.87 7.80
C SER A 43 -6.53 -17.88 6.44
N SER A 44 -5.85 -16.80 6.05
CA SER A 44 -5.23 -16.60 4.72
C SER A 44 -3.71 -16.51 4.83
N PRO A 45 -3.00 -17.62 5.10
CA PRO A 45 -1.56 -17.61 5.37
C PRO A 45 -0.71 -17.15 4.17
N ASN A 46 -1.22 -17.29 2.95
CA ASN A 46 -0.52 -16.95 1.72
C ASN A 46 -0.92 -15.58 1.16
N LEU A 47 -1.66 -14.77 1.91
CA LEU A 47 -2.01 -13.41 1.50
C LEU A 47 -0.76 -12.53 1.54
N PHE A 48 -0.34 -12.02 0.39
CA PHE A 48 0.83 -11.16 0.28
C PHE A 48 0.56 -9.83 -0.43
N ASP A 49 -0.61 -9.71 -1.08
CA ASP A 49 -1.01 -8.56 -1.87
C ASP A 49 -2.30 -7.94 -1.31
N LEU A 50 -2.20 -6.68 -0.89
CA LEU A 50 -3.26 -5.94 -0.23
C LEU A 50 -3.56 -4.65 -0.98
N ASN A 51 -4.81 -4.52 -1.40
CA ASN A 51 -5.38 -3.31 -1.98
C ASN A 51 -6.37 -2.71 -0.97
N ILE A 52 -6.12 -1.49 -0.51
CA ILE A 52 -6.89 -0.90 0.59
C ILE A 52 -7.04 0.62 0.47
N HIS A 53 -8.16 1.13 0.95
CA HIS A 53 -8.41 2.56 1.07
C HIS A 53 -7.61 3.21 2.22
N SER A 54 -7.10 4.44 2.06
CA SER A 54 -6.26 5.10 3.09
C SER A 54 -6.94 5.20 4.46
N THR A 55 -8.22 5.56 4.51
CA THR A 55 -8.93 5.68 5.79
C THR A 55 -9.11 4.33 6.48
N SER A 56 -9.42 3.27 5.73
CA SER A 56 -9.48 1.91 6.27
C SER A 56 -8.11 1.49 6.78
N LEU A 57 -7.05 1.72 5.99
CA LEU A 57 -5.69 1.41 6.40
C LEU A 57 -5.34 2.11 7.70
N HIS A 58 -5.60 3.42 7.82
CA HIS A 58 -5.37 4.19 9.04
C HIS A 58 -5.96 3.51 10.27
N SER A 59 -7.25 3.16 10.23
CA SER A 59 -7.93 2.49 11.34
C SER A 59 -7.34 1.12 11.67
N LEU A 60 -6.85 0.38 10.68
CA LEU A 60 -6.20 -0.91 10.89
C LEU A 60 -4.81 -0.79 11.49
N LEU A 61 -4.07 0.28 11.16
CA LEU A 61 -2.74 0.53 11.73
C LEU A 61 -2.80 0.87 13.23
N GLU A 62 -3.96 1.24 13.77
CA GLU A 62 -4.18 1.38 15.22
C GLU A 62 -4.23 0.03 15.95
N GLN A 63 -4.22 -1.10 15.22
CA GLN A 63 -4.43 -2.42 15.79
C GLN A 63 -3.19 -3.30 15.70
N GLN A 64 -2.50 -3.46 16.82
CA GLN A 64 -1.21 -4.15 16.89
C GLN A 64 -1.27 -5.59 16.32
N SER A 65 -2.36 -6.32 16.52
CA SER A 65 -2.53 -7.68 16.00
C SER A 65 -2.55 -7.72 14.47
N ILE A 66 -3.21 -6.75 13.83
CA ILE A 66 -3.27 -6.64 12.37
C ILE A 66 -1.92 -6.16 11.81
N CYS A 67 -1.30 -5.17 12.47
CA CYS A 67 0.04 -4.71 12.09
C CYS A 67 1.06 -5.85 12.06
N HIS A 68 1.02 -6.74 13.05
CA HIS A 68 1.92 -7.90 13.08
C HIS A 68 1.68 -8.85 11.89
N LEU A 69 0.43 -9.12 11.53
CA LEU A 69 0.10 -9.94 10.36
C LEU A 69 0.53 -9.28 9.05
N PHE A 70 0.43 -7.95 8.95
CA PHE A 70 0.92 -7.19 7.82
C PHE A 70 2.44 -7.24 7.69
N GLU A 71 3.16 -7.05 8.79
CA GLU A 71 4.63 -7.12 8.85
C GLU A 71 5.16 -8.46 8.32
N GLU A 72 4.51 -9.56 8.70
CA GLU A 72 4.95 -10.90 8.36
C GLU A 72 4.71 -11.28 6.90
N ARG A 73 3.68 -10.73 6.25
CA ARG A 73 3.12 -11.35 5.03
C ARG A 73 3.00 -10.41 3.84
N ILE A 74 2.65 -9.15 4.08
CA ILE A 74 2.33 -8.24 2.99
C ILE A 74 3.62 -7.76 2.34
N THR A 75 3.74 -8.06 1.05
CA THR A 75 4.88 -7.67 0.20
C THR A 75 4.45 -6.71 -0.91
N HIS A 76 3.16 -6.64 -1.22
CA HIS A 76 2.57 -5.73 -2.19
C HIS A 76 1.44 -4.97 -1.51
N LEU A 77 1.50 -3.64 -1.57
CA LEU A 77 0.51 -2.75 -0.99
C LEU A 77 0.05 -1.73 -2.03
N TYR A 78 -1.25 -1.68 -2.27
CA TYR A 78 -1.88 -0.64 -3.04
C TYR A 78 -2.79 0.20 -2.15
N ILE A 79 -2.56 1.51 -2.12
CA ILE A 79 -3.34 2.46 -1.35
C ILE A 79 -4.15 3.33 -2.30
N PHE A 80 -5.47 3.31 -2.15
CA PHE A 80 -6.36 4.24 -2.85
C PHE A 80 -6.68 5.40 -1.92
N ILE A 81 -6.36 6.62 -2.35
CA ILE A 81 -6.76 7.86 -1.67
C ILE A 81 -7.94 8.44 -2.45
N ILE A 82 -8.96 8.92 -1.73
CA ILE A 82 -10.09 9.65 -2.33
C ILE A 82 -10.12 11.10 -1.84
N TYR A 83 -10.79 11.98 -2.59
CA TYR A 83 -10.85 13.42 -2.27
C TYR A 83 -11.42 13.75 -0.89
N SER A 84 -12.25 12.88 -0.31
CA SER A 84 -12.82 13.08 1.03
C SER A 84 -11.89 12.67 2.18
N ASP A 85 -10.69 12.16 1.89
CA ASP A 85 -9.77 11.73 2.93
C ASP A 85 -9.17 12.92 3.65
N VAL A 86 -9.12 12.82 4.98
CA VAL A 86 -8.48 13.84 5.80
C VAL A 86 -6.98 13.79 5.55
N PHE A 87 -6.46 14.85 4.95
CA PHE A 87 -5.07 14.99 4.52
C PHE A 87 -4.04 14.57 5.60
N GLU A 88 -4.27 15.01 6.83
CA GLU A 88 -3.42 14.70 7.98
C GLU A 88 -3.41 13.20 8.33
N GLN A 89 -4.54 12.52 8.19
CA GLN A 89 -4.64 11.07 8.39
C GLN A 89 -3.87 10.32 7.31
N VAL A 90 -3.94 10.76 6.05
CA VAL A 90 -3.17 10.17 4.96
C VAL A 90 -1.68 10.30 5.25
N THR A 91 -1.21 11.51 5.58
CA THR A 91 0.21 11.76 5.89
C THR A 91 0.71 10.88 7.05
N THR A 92 -0.09 10.77 8.13
CA THR A 92 0.23 9.95 9.31
C THR A 92 0.22 8.44 8.99
N THR A 93 -0.70 8.00 8.13
CA THR A 93 -0.77 6.60 7.70
C THR A 93 0.45 6.21 6.90
N ILE A 94 0.79 7.04 5.91
CA ILE A 94 1.97 6.87 5.06
C ILE A 94 3.25 6.86 5.90
N SER A 95 3.36 7.76 6.89
CA SER A 95 4.59 7.87 7.68
C SER A 95 4.87 6.66 8.59
N ARG A 96 3.89 5.78 8.78
CA ARG A 96 4.01 4.57 9.61
C ARG A 96 4.26 3.31 8.79
N LEU A 97 4.16 3.38 7.46
CA LEU A 97 4.26 2.20 6.61
C LEU A 97 5.63 1.51 6.73
N SER A 98 6.72 2.26 6.90
CA SER A 98 8.08 1.70 7.05
C SER A 98 8.32 0.88 8.30
N SER A 99 7.70 1.25 9.40
CA SER A 99 7.83 0.49 10.64
C SER A 99 6.99 -0.79 10.63
N ILE A 100 5.86 -0.78 9.90
CA ILE A 100 4.90 -1.88 9.89
C ILE A 100 5.20 -2.88 8.77
N PHE A 101 5.36 -2.41 7.53
CA PHE A 101 5.51 -3.29 6.37
C PHE A 101 6.98 -3.58 6.04
N LYS A 102 7.70 -4.24 6.94
CA LYS A 102 9.16 -4.50 6.78
C LYS A 102 9.53 -5.36 5.57
N ARG A 103 8.58 -6.15 5.06
CA ARG A 103 8.74 -7.03 3.88
C ARG A 103 8.21 -6.41 2.58
N LEU A 104 7.80 -5.14 2.61
CA LEU A 104 7.19 -4.48 1.46
C LEU A 104 8.16 -4.36 0.30
N LYS A 105 7.84 -5.01 -0.82
CA LYS A 105 8.61 -4.96 -2.07
C LYS A 105 7.99 -3.98 -3.07
N HIS A 106 6.67 -3.88 -3.08
CA HIS A 106 5.95 -3.06 -4.04
C HIS A 106 4.93 -2.17 -3.33
N LEU A 107 5.06 -0.86 -3.50
CA LEU A 107 4.11 0.12 -2.98
C LEU A 107 3.51 0.92 -4.14
N TYR A 108 2.19 0.94 -4.20
CA TYR A 108 1.41 1.70 -5.17
C TYR A 108 0.49 2.65 -4.42
N ILE A 109 0.48 3.92 -4.81
CA ILE A 109 -0.39 4.92 -4.19
C ILE A 109 -1.12 5.64 -5.29
N ASN A 110 -2.44 5.59 -5.25
CA ASN A 110 -3.30 6.33 -6.17
C ASN A 110 -3.80 7.59 -5.49
N ILE A 111 -3.26 8.73 -5.92
CA ILE A 111 -3.66 10.05 -5.44
C ILE A 111 -4.73 10.60 -6.39
N PRO A 112 -5.85 11.14 -5.89
CA PRO A 112 -6.84 11.78 -6.74
C PRO A 112 -6.21 13.00 -7.43
N MET A 113 -6.40 13.13 -8.74
CA MET A 113 -5.57 14.00 -9.60
C MET A 113 -5.44 15.45 -9.13
N SER A 114 -4.19 15.94 -9.20
CA SER A 114 -3.78 17.36 -9.24
C SER A 114 -4.01 18.23 -8.01
N ASP A 115 -4.30 17.65 -6.85
CA ASP A 115 -4.31 18.45 -5.63
C ASP A 115 -2.88 18.62 -5.09
N LYS A 116 -2.38 19.86 -5.14
CA LYS A 116 -1.06 20.25 -4.62
C LYS A 116 -0.91 19.94 -3.13
N SER A 117 -2.01 19.78 -2.40
CA SER A 117 -1.98 19.39 -0.99
C SER A 117 -1.18 18.08 -0.79
N PHE A 118 -1.24 17.15 -1.74
CA PHE A 118 -0.57 15.84 -1.66
C PHE A 118 0.94 15.86 -1.96
N GLU A 119 1.53 17.00 -2.30
CA GLU A 119 2.98 17.12 -2.48
C GLU A 119 3.74 16.72 -1.20
N SER A 120 3.26 17.10 -0.01
CA SER A 120 3.94 16.77 1.24
C SER A 120 3.77 15.30 1.67
N VAL A 121 2.68 14.63 1.26
CA VAL A 121 2.54 13.17 1.40
C VAL A 121 3.62 12.47 0.59
N ILE A 122 3.84 12.95 -0.63
CA ILE A 122 4.84 12.38 -1.55
C ILE A 122 6.26 12.61 -1.02
N LEU A 123 6.56 13.81 -0.52
CA LEU A 123 7.83 14.07 0.15
C LEU A 123 8.02 13.21 1.39
N SER A 124 6.96 12.96 2.16
CA SER A 124 7.01 12.04 3.32
C SER A 124 7.42 10.62 2.88
N ILE A 125 6.86 10.11 1.78
CA ILE A 125 7.24 8.81 1.20
C ILE A 125 8.72 8.82 0.83
N PHE A 126 9.17 9.83 0.09
CA PHE A 126 10.56 9.94 -0.35
C PHE A 126 11.54 10.01 0.82
N ASN A 127 11.22 10.76 1.88
CA ASN A 127 12.03 10.85 3.08
C ASN A 127 12.14 9.52 3.84
N GLN A 128 11.15 8.63 3.67
CA GLN A 128 11.12 7.32 4.33
C GLN A 128 11.67 6.18 3.47
N LEU A 129 11.95 6.41 2.18
CA LEU A 129 12.49 5.38 1.29
C LEU A 129 13.73 4.70 1.84
N THR A 130 14.60 5.46 2.52
CA THR A 130 15.83 4.93 3.14
C THR A 130 15.56 3.93 4.26
N GLN A 131 14.36 3.94 4.84
CA GLN A 131 13.92 3.01 5.87
C GLN A 131 13.32 1.72 5.27
N TRP A 132 12.97 1.71 3.99
CA TRP A 132 12.43 0.55 3.30
C TRP A 132 13.52 -0.25 2.59
N SER A 133 14.27 -1.05 3.36
CA SER A 133 15.37 -1.87 2.82
C SER A 133 14.94 -2.96 1.84
N SER A 134 13.66 -3.35 1.84
CA SER A 134 13.12 -4.41 0.98
C SER A 134 12.34 -3.88 -0.23
N LEU A 135 12.16 -2.57 -0.36
CA LEU A 135 11.37 -1.98 -1.43
C LEU A 135 12.12 -2.07 -2.76
N ILE A 136 11.44 -2.66 -3.75
CA ILE A 136 11.92 -2.84 -5.12
C ILE A 136 11.21 -1.86 -6.05
N SER A 137 9.94 -1.55 -5.79
CA SER A 137 9.11 -0.73 -6.67
C SER A 137 8.24 0.23 -5.87
N LEU A 138 8.28 1.50 -6.24
CA LEU A 138 7.35 2.54 -5.78
C LEU A 138 6.67 3.16 -7.00
N GLU A 139 5.35 3.26 -6.95
CA GLU A 139 4.57 3.95 -7.98
C GLU A 139 3.52 4.85 -7.34
N ILE A 140 3.46 6.11 -7.80
CA ILE A 140 2.50 7.10 -7.33
C ILE A 140 1.73 7.62 -8.55
N TYR A 141 0.43 7.32 -8.61
CA TYR A 141 -0.48 7.78 -9.65
C TYR A 141 -1.14 9.10 -9.27
N GLY A 142 -1.53 9.89 -10.28
CA GLY A 142 -2.28 11.14 -10.10
C GLY A 142 -1.44 12.41 -9.96
N LEU A 143 -0.12 12.29 -10.15
CA LEU A 143 0.80 13.42 -10.12
C LEU A 143 0.75 14.25 -11.40
N SER A 144 0.83 15.57 -11.26
CA SER A 144 1.02 16.47 -12.40
C SER A 144 2.38 16.22 -13.08
N GLU A 145 2.47 16.39 -14.40
CA GLU A 145 3.73 16.20 -15.15
C GLU A 145 4.89 17.01 -14.58
N LYS A 146 4.65 18.29 -14.23
CA LYS A 146 5.66 19.16 -13.62
C LYS A 146 6.21 18.59 -12.31
N PHE A 147 5.35 17.98 -11.49
CA PHE A 147 5.79 17.39 -10.23
C PHE A 147 6.52 16.06 -10.44
N GLN A 148 6.10 15.26 -11.43
CA GLN A 148 6.84 14.06 -11.84
C GLN A 148 8.26 14.41 -12.27
N ASP A 149 8.45 15.48 -13.03
CA ASP A 149 9.79 15.92 -13.46
C ASP A 149 10.65 16.38 -12.28
N SER A 150 10.08 17.13 -11.33
CA SER A 150 10.77 17.51 -10.10
C SER A 150 11.20 16.30 -9.26
N ILE A 151 10.35 15.27 -9.15
CA ILE A 151 10.68 14.02 -8.46
C ILE A 151 11.81 13.29 -9.17
N ARG A 152 11.73 13.12 -10.50
CA ARG A 152 12.79 12.47 -11.30
C ARG A 152 14.13 13.19 -11.11
N GLN A 153 14.11 14.52 -11.12
CA GLN A 153 15.32 15.32 -10.89
C GLN A 153 15.86 15.13 -9.47
N TRP A 154 14.99 15.10 -8.46
CA TRP A 154 15.39 14.86 -7.07
C TRP A 154 15.98 13.45 -6.88
N LEU A 155 15.34 12.42 -7.43
CA LEU A 155 15.79 11.03 -7.37
C LEU A 155 17.17 10.86 -8.01
N ARG A 156 17.40 11.42 -9.20
CA ARG A 156 18.72 11.43 -9.84
C ARG A 156 19.82 12.08 -9.00
N ASN A 157 19.47 13.04 -8.14
CA ASN A 157 20.45 13.77 -7.35
C ASN A 157 20.68 13.16 -5.95
N ASN A 158 19.74 12.35 -5.44
CA ASN A 158 19.73 11.92 -4.04
C ASN A 158 19.55 10.40 -3.86
N SER A 159 19.23 9.65 -4.91
CA SER A 159 18.99 8.21 -4.82
C SER A 159 20.31 7.43 -4.73
N PRO A 160 20.46 6.50 -3.76
CA PRO A 160 21.59 5.57 -3.72
C PRO A 160 21.54 4.50 -4.84
N PHE A 161 20.52 4.52 -5.70
CA PHE A 161 20.27 3.52 -6.75
C PHE A 161 20.62 4.02 -8.17
N ASN A 162 21.42 5.08 -8.30
CA ASN A 162 21.73 5.75 -9.58
C ASN A 162 22.44 4.89 -10.64
N ASP A 163 22.94 3.70 -10.30
CA ASP A 163 23.71 2.84 -11.21
C ASP A 163 22.92 1.66 -11.81
N SER A 164 21.63 1.50 -11.52
CA SER A 164 20.84 0.36 -12.03
C SER A 164 19.85 0.77 -13.11
N ASP A 165 20.05 0.25 -14.33
CA ASP A 165 19.18 0.46 -15.49
C ASP A 165 17.72 0.17 -15.14
N SER A 166 16.83 1.07 -15.57
CA SER A 166 15.39 0.94 -15.44
C SER A 166 14.90 -0.41 -15.98
N PHE A 167 14.23 -1.22 -15.15
CA PHE A 167 13.60 -2.46 -15.59
C PHE A 167 12.09 -2.30 -15.75
N ILE A 168 11.55 -2.87 -16.84
CA ILE A 168 10.13 -2.94 -17.13
C ILE A 168 9.63 -4.33 -16.72
N SER A 169 8.86 -4.38 -15.64
CA SER A 169 8.00 -5.52 -15.31
C SER A 169 6.63 -5.35 -15.97
N GLU A 170 5.90 -6.43 -16.23
CA GLU A 170 4.49 -6.42 -16.62
C GLU A 170 3.74 -7.39 -15.72
N TYR A 171 3.06 -6.88 -14.68
CA TYR A 171 2.27 -7.70 -13.77
C TYR A 171 1.11 -6.93 -13.09
N PRO A 172 -0.15 -7.39 -13.19
CA PRO A 172 -0.80 -7.99 -14.35
C PRO A 172 -1.45 -6.88 -15.20
N LYS A 173 -0.92 -6.66 -16.42
CA LYS A 173 -1.39 -5.65 -17.42
C LYS A 173 -1.09 -4.18 -17.14
N ARG A 174 -0.17 -3.86 -16.24
CA ARG A 174 0.39 -2.51 -16.13
C ARG A 174 1.83 -2.55 -16.63
N THR A 175 2.23 -1.55 -17.40
CA THR A 175 3.61 -1.36 -17.84
C THR A 175 4.36 -0.71 -16.67
N PHE A 176 5.35 -1.41 -16.13
CA PHE A 176 6.09 -0.90 -15.00
C PHE A 176 7.21 -0.06 -15.56
N LYS A 177 7.23 1.20 -15.16
CA LYS A 177 8.40 2.02 -15.37
C LYS A 177 8.87 2.39 -13.98
N LEU A 178 9.91 1.71 -13.52
CA LEU A 178 10.71 2.24 -12.43
C LEU A 178 11.34 3.53 -12.97
N TRP A 179 10.69 4.66 -12.72
CA TRP A 179 11.34 5.95 -12.83
C TRP A 179 12.13 6.11 -11.54
N LEU A 180 13.42 5.83 -11.62
CA LEU A 180 14.36 6.64 -10.87
C LEU A 180 14.54 7.95 -11.66
#